data_AF-A0A3N4S0C3-F1
#
_entry.id   AF-A0A3N4S0C3-F1
#
_cell.length_a   1.000
_cell.length_b   1.000
_cell.length_c   1.000
_cell.angle_alpha   90.00
_cell.angle_beta   90.00
_cell.angle_gamma   90.00
#
_symmetry.space_group_name_H-M   'P 1'
#
loop_
_entity.id
_entity.type
_entity.pdbx_description
1 polymer ?
#
loop_
_entity_poly.entity_id
_entity_poly.type
_entity_poly.pdbx_seq_one_letter_code
_entity_poly.pdbx_strand_id
1 'polypeptide(L)'
;MKTDQPNRRFGPEFVAEQKRRYGHRRPEGRPLSYDLAVEDEYGPWRAWLDAQLALLPDKHADTYARNLWRDQNFWSDHIELAAGEALRASGLRVEYERLWGTQTPDWTVLDAEGRPIALVEVLTHSPSKELFGRMKAWHDLVERVKQIPVPVVLTVAGFRDRPLDAPDARTAKKIAQDLRRYLLSPLLQAELPSQGYRFLVMADRKTGATMQAPGMRAILVPPSGRAGVVSAQPLVAGIEEKVSKYRTLAEEAGLPLIVAAGADKFTGLGIEQLDCLLNGTPTVTVQFDYGDTYIHNPIEFQPDNPPRWAMPSELAGVLWVDNDFPFTAMWRANARARTPVPQQLTATWKR
;
A
#
# COMPACT_ATOMS: atom_id res chain seq x y z
N MET A 1 -35.27 15.26 13.31
CA MET A 1 -34.00 16.00 13.10
C MET A 1 -33.18 15.24 12.07
N LYS A 2 -33.26 15.63 10.79
CA LYS A 2 -32.27 15.23 9.79
C LYS A 2 -31.09 16.15 10.01
N THR A 3 -30.01 15.65 10.60
CA THR A 3 -28.73 16.34 10.57
C THR A 3 -28.32 16.42 9.10
N ASP A 4 -28.25 17.64 8.57
CA ASP A 4 -27.61 17.95 7.30
C ASP A 4 -26.16 17.45 7.37
N GLN A 5 -25.94 16.20 6.96
CA GLN A 5 -24.59 15.71 6.72
C GLN A 5 -24.20 16.23 5.34
N PRO A 6 -23.10 17.02 5.23
CA PRO A 6 -22.61 17.49 3.94
C PRO A 6 -22.48 16.29 3.01
N ASN A 7 -22.87 16.49 1.75
CA ASN A 7 -22.98 15.51 0.67
C ASN A 7 -21.96 14.35 0.80
N ARG A 8 -22.34 13.29 1.54
CA ARG A 8 -21.44 12.18 1.88
C ARG A 8 -21.25 11.31 0.64
N ARG A 9 -20.07 11.35 0.05
CA ARG A 9 -19.74 10.59 -1.17
C ARG A 9 -19.57 9.10 -0.87
N PHE A 10 -19.19 8.73 0.37
CA PHE A 10 -18.98 7.35 0.81
C PHE A 10 -19.93 6.91 1.93
N GLY A 11 -21.15 7.47 1.93
CA GLY A 11 -22.22 7.14 2.87
C GLY A 11 -22.98 5.83 2.55
N PRO A 12 -24.14 5.60 3.18
CA PRO A 12 -24.93 4.38 3.01
C PRO A 12 -25.33 4.08 1.56
N GLU A 13 -25.62 5.11 0.75
CA GLU A 13 -25.96 4.95 -0.67
C GLU A 13 -24.78 4.41 -1.48
N PHE A 14 -23.56 4.89 -1.21
CA PHE A 14 -22.34 4.36 -1.81
C PHE A 14 -22.13 2.89 -1.44
N VAL A 15 -22.28 2.55 -0.16
CA VAL A 15 -22.16 1.15 0.30
C VAL A 15 -23.19 0.26 -0.38
N ALA A 16 -24.44 0.72 -0.49
CA ALA A 16 -25.50 -0.01 -1.18
C ALA A 16 -25.17 -0.22 -2.67
N GLU A 17 -24.64 0.80 -3.34
CA GLU A 17 -24.21 0.71 -4.74
C GLU A 17 -23.05 -0.28 -4.93
N GLN A 18 -22.04 -0.25 -4.06
CA GLN A 18 -20.93 -1.22 -4.10
C GLN A 18 -21.43 -2.65 -3.90
N LYS A 19 -22.32 -2.87 -2.91
CA LYS A 19 -22.97 -4.16 -2.66
C LYS A 19 -23.80 -4.61 -3.87
N ARG A 20 -24.54 -3.72 -4.52
CA ARG A 20 -25.31 -4.02 -5.74
C ARG A 20 -24.39 -4.42 -6.90
N ARG A 21 -23.33 -3.65 -7.12
CA ARG A 21 -22.41 -3.80 -8.26
C ARG A 21 -21.49 -5.01 -8.13
N TYR A 22 -21.03 -5.35 -6.93
CA TYR A 22 -20.01 -6.37 -6.71
C TYR A 22 -20.43 -7.48 -5.75
N GLY A 23 -21.45 -7.29 -4.92
CA GLY A 23 -21.86 -8.28 -3.91
C GLY A 23 -22.35 -9.61 -4.50
N HIS A 24 -22.96 -9.58 -5.69
CA HIS A 24 -23.34 -10.79 -6.43
C HIS A 24 -22.15 -11.58 -6.97
N ARG A 25 -20.97 -10.96 -7.06
CA ARG A 25 -19.74 -11.64 -7.47
C ARG A 25 -19.24 -12.49 -6.33
N ARG A 26 -18.67 -13.64 -6.68
CA ARG A 26 -17.90 -14.44 -5.73
C ARG A 26 -16.71 -13.62 -5.22
N PRO A 27 -16.21 -13.88 -3.99
CA PRO A 27 -15.08 -13.13 -3.43
C PRO A 27 -13.91 -12.96 -4.39
N GLU A 28 -13.53 -14.01 -5.13
CA GLU A 28 -12.43 -13.96 -6.12
C GLU A 28 -12.64 -12.99 -7.30
N GLY A 29 -13.87 -12.49 -7.50
CA GLY A 29 -14.22 -11.58 -8.60
C GLY A 29 -14.47 -10.14 -8.15
N ARG A 30 -14.28 -9.86 -6.87
CA ARG A 30 -14.46 -8.53 -6.28
C ARG A 30 -13.14 -7.74 -6.34
N PRO A 31 -13.19 -6.40 -6.44
CA PRO A 31 -12.00 -5.56 -6.23
C PRO A 31 -11.37 -5.83 -4.86
N LEU A 32 -10.04 -5.69 -4.74
CA LEU A 32 -9.34 -5.87 -3.46
C LEU A 32 -9.80 -4.86 -2.40
N SER A 33 -10.19 -3.67 -2.86
CA SER A 33 -10.74 -2.60 -2.01
C SER A 33 -12.22 -2.77 -1.63
N TYR A 34 -12.88 -3.86 -2.08
CA TYR A 34 -14.33 -4.04 -1.87
C TYR A 34 -14.71 -4.09 -0.39
N ASP A 35 -14.01 -4.87 0.43
CA ASP A 35 -14.36 -5.03 1.85
C ASP A 35 -14.20 -3.69 2.59
N LEU A 36 -13.14 -2.93 2.30
CA LEU A 36 -12.95 -1.55 2.78
C LEU A 36 -14.11 -0.62 2.38
N ALA A 37 -14.69 -0.84 1.20
CA ALA A 37 -15.80 -0.05 0.69
C ALA A 37 -17.15 -0.37 1.34
N VAL A 38 -17.35 -1.58 1.89
CA VAL A 38 -18.70 -2.05 2.26
C VAL A 38 -18.86 -2.54 3.70
N GLU A 39 -17.79 -2.99 4.34
CA GLU A 39 -17.88 -3.56 5.70
C GLU A 39 -17.97 -2.44 6.74
N ASP A 40 -18.78 -2.66 7.77
CA ASP A 40 -19.11 -1.63 8.76
C ASP A 40 -17.90 -1.20 9.60
N GLU A 41 -16.95 -2.12 9.82
CA GLU A 41 -15.70 -1.87 10.56
C GLU A 41 -14.84 -0.77 9.92
N TYR A 42 -14.94 -0.59 8.59
CA TYR A 42 -14.23 0.47 7.86
C TYR A 42 -15.05 1.75 7.70
N GLY A 43 -16.20 1.85 8.38
CA GLY A 43 -17.01 3.07 8.43
C GLY A 43 -16.22 4.33 8.83
N PRO A 44 -15.35 4.29 9.86
CA PRO A 44 -14.49 5.42 10.21
C PRO A 44 -13.55 5.86 9.08
N TRP A 45 -12.99 4.91 8.34
CA TRP A 45 -12.11 5.19 7.20
C TRP A 45 -12.89 5.88 6.07
N ARG A 46 -14.07 5.37 5.71
CA ARG A 46 -14.94 6.02 4.70
C ARG A 46 -15.36 7.44 5.12
N ALA A 47 -15.67 7.64 6.40
CA ALA A 47 -15.99 8.96 6.93
C ALA A 47 -14.79 9.91 6.89
N TRP A 48 -13.58 9.41 7.17
CA TRP A 48 -12.35 10.16 7.01
C TRP A 48 -12.13 10.58 5.55
N LEU A 49 -12.32 9.67 4.59
CA LEU A 49 -12.24 9.99 3.16
C LEU A 49 -13.23 11.08 2.76
N ASP A 50 -14.49 10.98 3.18
CA ASP A 50 -15.49 12.03 2.93
C ASP A 50 -15.04 13.39 3.48
N ALA A 51 -14.48 13.41 4.70
CA ALA A 51 -13.96 14.62 5.31
C ALA A 51 -12.78 15.21 4.52
N GLN A 52 -11.86 14.39 4.01
CA GLN A 52 -10.74 14.89 3.19
C GLN A 52 -11.22 15.40 1.82
N LEU A 53 -12.16 14.71 1.16
CA LEU A 53 -12.70 15.15 -0.12
C LEU A 53 -13.50 16.44 -0.03
N ALA A 54 -14.16 16.69 1.11
CA ALA A 54 -14.88 17.95 1.34
C ALA A 54 -13.94 19.18 1.43
N LEU A 55 -12.62 18.97 1.58
CA LEU A 55 -11.62 20.02 1.63
C LEU A 55 -10.99 20.32 0.26
N LEU A 56 -11.35 19.56 -0.78
CA LEU A 56 -10.87 19.76 -2.15
C LEU A 56 -11.89 20.57 -2.96
N PRO A 57 -11.46 21.24 -4.04
CA PRO A 57 -12.42 21.81 -5.00
C PRO A 57 -13.28 20.70 -5.62
N ASP A 58 -14.57 20.97 -5.84
CA ASP A 58 -15.58 19.95 -6.22
C ASP A 58 -15.15 19.05 -7.38
N LYS A 59 -14.56 19.64 -8.43
CA LYS A 59 -14.09 18.88 -9.61
C LYS A 59 -13.01 17.85 -9.24
N HIS A 60 -12.10 18.17 -8.34
CA HIS A 60 -11.06 17.26 -7.87
C HIS A 60 -11.68 16.22 -6.93
N ALA A 61 -12.52 16.63 -5.98
CA ALA A 61 -13.23 15.73 -5.08
C ALA A 61 -14.03 14.65 -5.84
N ASP A 62 -14.73 15.02 -6.91
CA ASP A 62 -15.51 14.10 -7.75
C ASP A 62 -14.63 13.20 -8.62
N THR A 63 -13.44 13.67 -9.01
CA THR A 63 -12.47 12.85 -9.74
C THR A 63 -11.87 11.79 -8.82
N TYR A 64 -11.47 12.18 -7.61
CA TYR A 64 -11.05 11.25 -6.57
C TYR A 64 -12.12 10.22 -6.26
N ALA A 65 -13.34 10.66 -5.98
CA ALA A 65 -14.42 9.75 -5.58
C ALA A 65 -14.72 8.65 -6.61
N ARG A 66 -14.53 8.95 -7.90
CA ARG A 66 -14.70 7.97 -8.99
C ARG A 66 -13.54 6.99 -9.16
N ASN A 67 -12.35 7.35 -8.71
CA ASN A 67 -11.11 6.62 -9.00
C ASN A 67 -10.50 5.92 -7.77
N LEU A 68 -10.72 6.45 -6.57
CA LEU A 68 -10.10 6.00 -5.32
C LEU A 68 -10.32 4.51 -5.02
N TRP A 69 -11.48 3.97 -5.40
CA TRP A 69 -11.84 2.57 -5.20
C TRP A 69 -11.36 1.64 -6.33
N ARG A 70 -10.48 2.13 -7.22
CA ARG A 70 -9.78 1.27 -8.19
C ARG A 70 -8.49 0.79 -7.54
N ASP A 71 -8.28 -0.53 -7.54
CA ASP A 71 -7.14 -1.15 -6.86
C ASP A 71 -5.78 -0.53 -7.20
N GLN A 72 -5.59 -0.08 -8.45
CA GLN A 72 -4.35 0.56 -8.93
C GLN A 72 -4.09 1.97 -8.39
N ASN A 73 -5.12 2.69 -7.95
CA ASN A 73 -5.03 4.06 -7.45
C ASN A 73 -5.21 4.13 -5.93
N PHE A 74 -5.67 3.04 -5.32
CA PHE A 74 -6.10 3.04 -3.92
C PHE A 74 -5.05 3.64 -3.00
N TRP A 75 -3.83 3.09 -2.97
CA TRP A 75 -2.79 3.60 -2.08
C TRP A 75 -2.25 4.97 -2.46
N SER A 76 -2.09 5.27 -3.76
CA SER A 76 -1.61 6.60 -4.17
C SER A 76 -2.55 7.70 -3.71
N ASP A 77 -3.85 7.51 -3.95
CA ASP A 77 -4.88 8.50 -3.63
C ASP A 77 -5.01 8.65 -2.10
N HIS A 78 -4.87 7.56 -1.34
CA HIS A 78 -4.90 7.62 0.13
C HIS A 78 -3.70 8.36 0.72
N ILE A 79 -2.49 8.06 0.25
CA ILE A 79 -1.26 8.71 0.73
C ILE A 79 -1.28 10.20 0.36
N GLU A 80 -1.82 10.58 -0.80
CA GLU A 80 -1.95 11.98 -1.19
C GLU A 80 -2.91 12.75 -0.28
N LEU A 81 -4.09 12.18 0.01
CA LEU A 81 -5.05 12.77 0.95
C LEU A 81 -4.50 12.80 2.39
N ALA A 82 -3.78 11.76 2.82
CA ALA A 82 -3.15 11.68 4.13
C ALA A 82 -1.99 12.68 4.28
N ALA A 83 -1.21 12.93 3.23
CA ALA A 83 -0.22 14.01 3.21
C ALA A 83 -0.89 15.38 3.41
N GLY A 84 -1.99 15.64 2.68
CA GLY A 84 -2.81 16.83 2.85
C GLY A 84 -3.36 16.98 4.27
N GLU A 85 -3.85 15.90 4.86
CA GLU A 85 -4.32 15.88 6.25
C GLU A 85 -3.19 16.20 7.22
N ALA A 86 -2.03 15.54 7.09
CA ALA A 86 -0.89 15.76 7.97
C ALA A 86 -0.44 17.24 7.97
N LEU A 87 -0.43 17.87 6.79
CA LEU A 87 -0.16 19.30 6.65
C LEU A 87 -1.21 20.13 7.43
N ARG A 88 -2.50 19.87 7.22
CA ARG A 88 -3.58 20.60 7.92
C ARG A 88 -3.59 20.37 9.42
N ALA A 89 -3.36 19.15 9.86
CA ALA A 89 -3.29 18.75 11.27
C ALA A 89 -2.14 19.45 12.01
N SER A 90 -1.11 19.88 11.27
CA SER A 90 -0.01 20.72 11.76
C SER A 90 -0.37 22.20 11.92
N GLY A 91 -1.64 22.58 11.70
CA GLY A 91 -2.13 23.96 11.76
C GLY A 91 -1.89 24.77 10.49
N LEU A 92 -1.44 24.12 9.41
CA LEU A 92 -1.10 24.78 8.16
C LEU A 92 -2.32 24.91 7.26
N ARG A 93 -2.35 25.97 6.46
CA ARG A 93 -3.28 26.09 5.35
C ARG A 93 -2.64 25.47 4.11
N VAL A 94 -3.41 24.71 3.36
CA VAL A 94 -2.95 24.08 2.11
C VAL A 94 -3.95 24.27 1.00
N GLU A 95 -3.42 24.40 -0.21
CA GLU A 95 -4.18 24.48 -1.45
C GLU A 95 -3.79 23.29 -2.33
N TYR A 96 -4.79 22.54 -2.78
CA TYR A 96 -4.61 21.36 -3.62
C TYR A 96 -4.37 21.76 -5.09
N GLU A 97 -3.34 21.19 -5.72
CA GLU A 97 -3.00 21.38 -7.15
C GLU A 97 -3.02 22.85 -7.61
N ARG A 98 -2.53 23.79 -6.77
CA ARG A 98 -2.38 25.19 -7.16
C ARG A 98 -1.50 25.29 -8.41
N LEU A 99 -1.95 26.07 -9.41
CA LEU A 99 -1.20 26.26 -10.65
C LEU A 99 -0.01 27.20 -10.47
N TRP A 100 1.17 26.73 -10.87
CA TRP A 100 2.43 27.46 -10.91
C TRP A 100 2.99 27.44 -12.34
N GLY A 101 2.57 28.40 -13.16
CA GLY A 101 2.90 28.40 -14.59
C GLY A 101 2.27 27.19 -15.29
N THR A 102 3.09 26.18 -15.62
CA THR A 102 2.66 24.92 -16.25
C THR A 102 2.70 23.71 -15.29
N GLN A 103 3.10 23.92 -14.03
CA GLN A 103 3.25 22.87 -13.04
C GLN A 103 2.21 22.99 -11.93
N THR A 104 1.83 21.87 -11.35
CA THR A 104 0.86 21.77 -10.25
C THR A 104 1.42 20.78 -9.22
N PRO A 105 2.25 21.23 -8.26
CA PRO A 105 2.59 20.42 -7.12
C PRO A 105 1.31 19.96 -6.42
N ASP A 106 1.30 18.74 -5.90
CA ASP A 106 0.09 18.15 -5.30
C ASP A 106 -0.49 19.03 -4.18
N TRP A 107 0.38 19.64 -3.36
CA TRP A 107 -0.04 20.64 -2.38
C TRP A 107 0.87 21.89 -2.38
N THR A 108 0.25 23.05 -2.23
CA THR A 108 0.95 24.30 -1.86
C THR A 108 0.59 24.66 -0.43
N VAL A 109 1.59 24.89 0.42
CA VAL A 109 1.37 25.34 1.81
C VAL A 109 1.32 26.86 1.85
N LEU A 110 0.38 27.41 2.62
CA LEU A 110 0.11 28.84 2.73
C LEU A 110 0.29 29.32 4.17
N ASP A 111 0.73 30.57 4.32
CA ASP A 111 0.69 31.28 5.60
C ASP A 111 -0.72 31.79 5.97
N ALA A 112 -0.82 32.54 7.07
CA ALA A 112 -2.08 33.11 7.54
C ALA A 112 -2.68 34.16 6.58
N GLU A 113 -1.84 34.81 5.78
CA GLU A 113 -2.21 35.79 4.76
C GLU A 113 -2.53 35.16 3.40
N GLY A 114 -2.37 33.83 3.25
CA GLY A 114 -2.63 33.11 2.01
C GLY A 114 -1.46 33.14 1.02
N ARG A 115 -0.27 33.55 1.46
CA ARG A 115 0.95 33.54 0.63
C ARG A 115 1.60 32.15 0.68
N PRO A 116 2.09 31.63 -0.45
CA PRO A 116 2.83 30.37 -0.48
C PRO A 116 4.09 30.40 0.39
N ILE A 117 4.31 29.33 1.15
CA ILE A 117 5.49 29.14 2.01
C ILE A 117 6.20 27.80 1.80
N ALA A 118 5.60 26.85 1.09
CA ALA A 118 6.25 25.60 0.67
C ALA A 118 5.50 24.94 -0.49
N LEU A 119 6.24 24.15 -1.26
CA LEU A 119 5.70 23.24 -2.28
C LEU A 119 5.83 21.81 -1.77
N VAL A 120 4.77 21.01 -1.91
CA VAL A 120 4.77 19.60 -1.50
C VAL A 120 4.32 18.75 -2.67
N GLU A 121 5.14 17.78 -3.02
CA GLU A 121 4.80 16.73 -3.99
C GLU A 121 4.72 15.39 -3.27
N VAL A 122 3.74 14.57 -3.63
CA VAL A 122 3.50 13.26 -3.05
C VAL A 122 4.14 12.17 -3.92
N LEU A 123 4.73 11.19 -3.24
CA LEU A 123 5.29 9.99 -3.83
C LEU A 123 4.77 8.77 -3.07
N THR A 124 4.13 7.85 -3.79
CA THR A 124 3.77 6.54 -3.23
C THR A 124 4.62 5.46 -3.88
N HIS A 125 5.48 4.81 -3.09
CA HIS A 125 6.19 3.63 -3.56
C HIS A 125 5.22 2.46 -3.68
N SER A 126 4.98 2.05 -4.93
CA SER A 126 4.05 0.99 -5.27
C SER A 126 4.78 -0.23 -5.81
N PRO A 127 4.18 -1.42 -5.70
CA PRO A 127 4.72 -2.64 -6.27
C PRO A 127 4.76 -2.56 -7.81
N SER A 128 5.65 -3.32 -8.45
CA SER A 128 5.62 -3.42 -9.90
C SER A 128 4.29 -4.01 -10.39
N LYS A 129 3.84 -3.62 -11.60
CA LYS A 129 2.59 -4.14 -12.20
C LYS A 129 2.59 -5.67 -12.29
N GLU A 130 3.76 -6.25 -12.59
CA GLU A 130 3.93 -7.70 -12.66
C GLU A 130 3.71 -8.35 -11.30
N LEU A 131 4.35 -7.82 -10.26
CA LEU A 131 4.20 -8.31 -8.90
C LEU A 131 2.76 -8.20 -8.39
N PHE A 132 2.12 -7.06 -8.64
CA PHE A 132 0.72 -6.85 -8.32
C PHE A 132 -0.19 -7.86 -9.04
N GLY A 133 0.09 -8.13 -10.32
CA GLY A 133 -0.61 -9.16 -11.10
C GLY A 133 -0.47 -10.56 -10.51
N ARG A 134 0.73 -10.95 -10.06
CA ARG A 134 0.97 -12.25 -9.40
C ARG A 134 0.19 -12.37 -8.10
N MET A 135 0.20 -11.33 -7.26
CA MET A 135 -0.55 -11.34 -6.01
C MET A 135 -2.05 -11.47 -6.23
N LYS A 136 -2.59 -10.76 -7.23
CA LYS A 136 -3.99 -10.87 -7.60
C LYS A 136 -4.33 -12.30 -8.06
N ALA A 137 -3.50 -12.90 -8.90
CA ALA A 137 -3.70 -14.28 -9.35
C ALA A 137 -3.67 -15.29 -8.20
N TRP A 138 -2.77 -15.12 -7.22
CA TRP A 138 -2.77 -15.94 -6.00
C TRP A 138 -4.00 -15.70 -5.14
N HIS A 139 -4.42 -14.45 -4.94
CA HIS A 139 -5.63 -14.10 -4.22
C HIS A 139 -6.88 -14.75 -4.83
N ASP A 140 -6.99 -14.72 -6.17
CA ASP A 140 -8.07 -15.38 -6.90
C ASP A 140 -8.14 -16.89 -6.58
N LEU A 141 -6.99 -17.57 -6.47
CA LEU A 141 -6.97 -18.98 -6.07
C LEU A 141 -7.33 -19.16 -4.59
N VAL A 142 -6.82 -18.32 -3.69
CA VAL A 142 -7.14 -18.35 -2.26
C VAL A 142 -8.64 -18.25 -2.03
N GLU A 143 -9.31 -17.29 -2.67
CA GLU A 143 -10.75 -17.09 -2.52
C GLU A 143 -11.59 -18.27 -3.04
N ARG A 144 -11.10 -18.97 -4.08
CA ARG A 144 -11.72 -20.21 -4.56
C ARG A 144 -11.55 -21.37 -3.58
N VAL A 145 -10.36 -21.53 -3.01
CA VAL A 145 -10.07 -22.57 -2.01
C VAL A 145 -10.88 -22.35 -0.73
N LYS A 146 -11.08 -21.10 -0.31
CA LYS A 146 -11.94 -20.72 0.82
C LYS A 146 -13.41 -21.16 0.68
N GLN A 147 -13.86 -21.61 -0.50
CA GLN A 147 -15.20 -22.17 -0.70
C GLN A 147 -15.29 -23.67 -0.40
N ILE A 148 -14.16 -24.34 -0.11
CA ILE A 148 -14.13 -25.78 0.19
C ILE A 148 -14.47 -25.97 1.67
N PRO A 149 -15.54 -26.72 2.02
CA PRO A 149 -16.03 -26.85 3.40
C PRO A 149 -15.25 -27.90 4.19
N VAL A 150 -13.93 -27.78 4.21
CA VAL A 150 -13.01 -28.69 4.90
C VAL A 150 -12.00 -27.83 5.66
N PRO A 151 -11.96 -27.86 7.00
CA PRO A 151 -11.20 -26.91 7.82
C PRO A 151 -9.70 -27.24 7.87
N VAL A 152 -9.02 -27.21 6.71
CA VAL A 152 -7.59 -27.48 6.60
C VAL A 152 -6.81 -26.24 6.19
N VAL A 153 -5.56 -26.17 6.61
CA VAL A 153 -4.60 -25.19 6.09
C VAL A 153 -3.75 -25.84 4.99
N LEU A 154 -3.71 -25.22 3.82
CA LEU A 154 -2.95 -25.63 2.66
C LEU A 154 -1.80 -24.64 2.42
N THR A 155 -0.67 -25.15 1.95
CA THR A 155 0.39 -24.35 1.32
C THR A 155 0.75 -24.96 -0.04
N VAL A 156 1.55 -24.25 -0.83
CA VAL A 156 2.07 -24.75 -2.11
C VAL A 156 3.52 -25.16 -1.92
N ALA A 157 3.85 -26.41 -2.24
CA ALA A 157 5.23 -26.83 -2.33
C ALA A 157 5.89 -26.06 -3.48
N GLY A 158 6.85 -25.22 -3.14
CA GLY A 158 7.58 -24.45 -4.13
C GLY A 158 9.00 -24.94 -4.34
N PHE A 159 9.66 -24.28 -5.29
CA PHE A 159 11.03 -24.56 -5.68
C PHE A 159 11.99 -23.72 -4.86
N ARG A 160 13.21 -24.22 -4.65
CA ARG A 160 14.27 -23.49 -3.91
C ARG A 160 15.09 -22.56 -4.81
N ASP A 161 15.07 -22.81 -6.11
CA ASP A 161 15.90 -22.18 -7.13
C ASP A 161 15.15 -21.13 -7.96
N ARG A 162 13.82 -21.11 -7.91
CA ARG A 162 12.99 -20.18 -8.66
C ARG A 162 11.67 -19.87 -7.95
N PRO A 163 11.05 -18.73 -8.23
CA PRO A 163 9.72 -18.45 -7.72
C PRO A 163 8.66 -19.34 -8.36
N LEU A 164 7.55 -19.53 -7.66
CA LEU A 164 6.37 -20.18 -8.20
C LEU A 164 5.59 -19.20 -9.08
N ASP A 165 5.31 -19.61 -10.31
CA ASP A 165 4.42 -18.87 -11.20
C ASP A 165 2.99 -18.86 -10.66
N ALA A 166 2.37 -17.68 -10.65
CA ALA A 166 0.98 -17.56 -10.24
C ALA A 166 0.07 -18.19 -11.31
N PRO A 167 -0.94 -18.99 -10.90
CA PRO A 167 -1.83 -19.65 -11.86
C PRO A 167 -2.74 -18.64 -12.55
N ASP A 168 -2.95 -18.81 -13.85
CA ASP A 168 -4.00 -18.05 -14.56
C ASP A 168 -5.41 -18.42 -14.04
N ALA A 169 -6.43 -17.63 -14.42
CA ALA A 169 -7.80 -17.83 -13.93
C ALA A 169 -8.39 -19.20 -14.30
N ARG A 170 -8.04 -19.77 -15.46
CA ARG A 170 -8.53 -21.09 -15.91
C ARG A 170 -7.88 -22.19 -15.07
N THR A 171 -6.59 -22.07 -14.84
CA THR A 171 -5.77 -22.99 -14.04
C THR A 171 -6.20 -22.96 -12.59
N ALA A 172 -6.39 -21.76 -12.00
CA ALA A 172 -6.90 -21.58 -10.64
C ALA A 172 -8.28 -22.24 -10.43
N LYS A 173 -9.17 -22.15 -11.42
CA LYS A 173 -10.49 -22.83 -11.37
C LYS A 173 -10.34 -24.35 -11.31
N LYS A 174 -9.46 -24.94 -12.13
CA LYS A 174 -9.21 -26.39 -12.14
C LYS A 174 -8.57 -26.84 -10.83
N ILE A 175 -7.57 -26.11 -10.34
CA ILE A 175 -6.92 -26.38 -9.05
C ILE A 175 -7.96 -26.43 -7.94
N ALA A 176 -8.84 -25.43 -7.83
CA ALA A 176 -9.86 -25.43 -6.78
C ALA A 176 -10.84 -26.61 -6.88
N GLN A 177 -11.17 -27.06 -8.10
CA GLN A 177 -12.00 -28.25 -8.31
C GLN A 177 -11.30 -29.55 -7.90
N ASP A 178 -10.03 -29.69 -8.27
CA ASP A 178 -9.19 -30.83 -7.92
C ASP A 178 -9.00 -30.90 -6.39
N LEU A 179 -8.60 -29.79 -5.77
CA LEU A 179 -8.45 -29.68 -4.32
C LEU A 179 -9.74 -30.00 -3.58
N ARG A 180 -10.90 -29.52 -4.06
CA ARG A 180 -12.19 -29.88 -3.45
C ARG A 180 -12.43 -31.39 -3.49
N ARG A 181 -12.10 -32.05 -4.59
CA ARG A 181 -12.26 -33.50 -4.74
C ARG A 181 -11.33 -34.25 -3.79
N TYR A 182 -10.08 -33.83 -3.69
CA TYR A 182 -9.10 -34.43 -2.79
C TYR A 182 -9.47 -34.25 -1.32
N LEU A 183 -9.85 -33.03 -0.93
CA LEU A 183 -10.16 -32.70 0.46
C LEU A 183 -11.45 -33.35 0.97
N LEU A 184 -12.41 -33.61 0.10
CA LEU A 184 -13.65 -34.34 0.44
C LEU A 184 -13.50 -35.86 0.33
N SER A 185 -12.34 -36.35 -0.12
CA SER A 185 -12.07 -37.79 -0.18
C SER A 185 -11.91 -38.36 1.24
N PRO A 186 -12.47 -39.56 1.52
CA PRO A 186 -12.19 -40.26 2.78
C PRO A 186 -10.72 -40.68 2.91
N LEU A 187 -9.97 -40.69 1.79
CA LEU A 187 -8.54 -40.97 1.73
C LEU A 187 -7.76 -39.66 1.56
N LEU A 188 -7.91 -38.73 2.51
CA LEU A 188 -7.19 -37.47 2.50
C LEU A 188 -5.67 -37.72 2.52
N GLN A 189 -4.98 -37.21 1.50
CA GLN A 189 -3.54 -37.28 1.38
C GLN A 189 -2.90 -35.98 1.88
N ALA A 190 -1.68 -36.07 2.41
CA ALA A 190 -0.91 -34.90 2.84
C ALA A 190 -0.42 -34.05 1.65
N GLU A 191 -0.17 -34.68 0.50
CA GLU A 191 0.24 -34.01 -0.74
C GLU A 191 -0.82 -34.16 -1.82
N LEU A 192 -1.22 -33.05 -2.44
CA LEU A 192 -2.30 -32.98 -3.41
C LEU A 192 -1.77 -32.38 -4.73
N PRO A 193 -1.49 -33.20 -5.76
CA PRO A 193 -1.01 -32.69 -7.05
C PRO A 193 -2.17 -32.10 -7.87
N SER A 194 -1.96 -30.94 -8.51
CA SER A 194 -2.93 -30.38 -9.46
C SER A 194 -2.28 -29.37 -10.40
N GLN A 195 -2.54 -29.49 -11.70
CA GLN A 195 -2.09 -28.54 -12.75
C GLN A 195 -0.59 -28.17 -12.68
N GLY A 196 0.29 -29.11 -12.32
CA GLY A 196 1.73 -28.86 -12.20
C GLY A 196 2.16 -28.25 -10.85
N TYR A 197 1.21 -27.96 -9.97
CA TYR A 197 1.46 -27.58 -8.59
C TYR A 197 1.33 -28.79 -7.67
N ARG A 198 1.99 -28.72 -6.51
CA ARG A 198 1.83 -29.65 -5.42
C ARG A 198 1.40 -28.89 -4.18
N PHE A 199 0.19 -29.16 -3.70
CA PHE A 199 -0.35 -28.56 -2.49
C PHE A 199 -0.08 -29.47 -1.30
N LEU A 200 0.20 -28.88 -0.15
CA LEU A 200 0.52 -29.59 1.08
C LEU A 200 -0.54 -29.26 2.13
N VAL A 201 -1.13 -30.29 2.73
CA VAL A 201 -1.96 -30.16 3.94
C VAL A 201 -1.01 -29.96 5.12
N MET A 202 -1.12 -28.81 5.77
CA MET A 202 -0.24 -28.45 6.88
C MET A 202 -0.53 -29.30 8.11
N ALA A 203 0.52 -29.68 8.81
CA ALA A 203 0.47 -30.41 10.08
C ALA A 203 1.10 -29.57 11.20
N ASP A 204 0.51 -29.64 12.38
CA ASP A 204 1.05 -29.04 13.59
C ASP A 204 2.41 -29.69 13.90
N ARG A 205 3.45 -28.87 14.08
CA ARG A 205 4.82 -29.36 14.23
C ARG A 205 5.05 -30.17 15.51
N LYS A 206 4.22 -29.98 16.54
CA LYS A 206 4.40 -30.66 17.84
C LYS A 206 3.66 -31.99 17.87
N THR A 207 2.48 -32.04 17.27
CA THR A 207 1.56 -33.19 17.35
C THR A 207 1.53 -34.02 16.08
N GLY A 208 1.99 -33.48 14.94
CA GLY A 208 1.88 -34.09 13.63
C GLY A 208 0.44 -34.13 13.09
N ALA A 209 -0.54 -33.63 13.84
CA ALA A 209 -1.94 -33.61 13.43
C ALA A 209 -2.18 -32.53 12.36
N THR A 210 -3.13 -32.76 11.46
CA THR A 210 -3.54 -31.76 10.46
C THR A 210 -3.99 -30.46 11.13
N MET A 211 -3.38 -29.35 10.72
CA MET A 211 -3.76 -28.03 11.20
C MET A 211 -5.19 -27.71 10.81
N GLN A 212 -5.98 -27.32 11.80
CA GLN A 212 -7.35 -26.89 11.60
C GLN A 212 -7.38 -25.40 11.28
N ALA A 213 -7.97 -25.05 10.15
CA ALA A 213 -8.24 -23.66 9.82
C ALA A 213 -9.28 -23.08 10.81
N PRO A 214 -9.19 -21.81 11.21
CA PRO A 214 -10.27 -21.15 11.93
C PRO A 214 -11.56 -21.16 11.08
N GLY A 215 -12.61 -21.79 11.60
CA GLY A 215 -13.89 -21.97 10.90
C GLY A 215 -14.04 -23.34 10.21
N MET A 216 -14.95 -23.42 9.25
CA MET A 216 -15.34 -24.68 8.58
C MET A 216 -14.86 -24.77 7.12
N ARG A 217 -13.82 -24.02 6.76
CA ARG A 217 -13.39 -23.82 5.37
C ARG A 217 -11.88 -23.97 5.22
N ALA A 218 -11.44 -24.38 4.04
CA ALA A 218 -10.03 -24.50 3.75
C ALA A 218 -9.38 -23.12 3.63
N ILE A 219 -8.13 -23.00 4.06
CA ILE A 219 -7.31 -21.80 3.89
C ILE A 219 -6.10 -22.18 3.05
N LEU A 220 -5.87 -21.47 1.95
CA LEU A 220 -4.60 -21.53 1.24
C LEU A 220 -3.71 -20.39 1.73
N VAL A 221 -2.49 -20.73 2.12
CA VAL A 221 -1.40 -19.78 2.35
C VAL A 221 -0.54 -19.78 1.08
N PRO A 222 -0.76 -18.83 0.15
CA PRO A 222 0.01 -18.77 -1.09
C PRO A 222 1.41 -18.21 -0.81
N PRO A 223 2.35 -18.37 -1.75
CA PRO A 223 3.55 -17.53 -1.80
C PRO A 223 3.13 -16.05 -1.88
N SER A 224 3.83 -15.18 -1.15
CA SER A 224 3.62 -13.73 -1.20
C SER A 224 3.98 -13.15 -2.57
N GLY A 225 4.89 -13.82 -3.28
CA GLY A 225 5.53 -13.33 -4.51
C GLY A 225 6.50 -12.19 -4.26
N ARG A 226 6.75 -11.84 -2.99
CA ARG A 226 7.58 -10.73 -2.52
C ARG A 226 8.68 -11.13 -1.57
N ALA A 227 8.74 -12.40 -1.18
CA ALA A 227 9.80 -12.90 -0.31
C ALA A 227 11.15 -12.40 -0.79
N GLY A 228 11.80 -11.60 0.04
CA GLY A 228 12.81 -10.70 -0.48
C GLY A 228 13.01 -9.50 0.39
N VAL A 229 13.83 -8.63 -0.15
CA VAL A 229 14.50 -7.59 0.62
C VAL A 229 13.73 -6.32 0.42
N VAL A 230 13.37 -5.71 1.54
CA VAL A 230 12.74 -4.40 1.55
C VAL A 230 13.84 -3.37 1.50
N SER A 231 13.80 -2.51 0.48
CA SER A 231 14.79 -1.45 0.27
C SER A 231 14.10 -0.11 0.00
N ALA A 232 14.58 0.95 0.65
CA ALA A 232 14.16 2.32 0.38
C ALA A 232 14.85 2.92 -0.86
N GLN A 233 15.78 2.22 -1.53
CA GLN A 233 16.47 2.75 -2.72
C GLN A 233 15.53 3.14 -3.88
N PRO A 234 14.52 2.32 -4.25
CA PRO A 234 13.58 2.72 -5.30
C PRO A 234 12.73 3.93 -4.91
N LEU A 235 12.38 4.06 -3.63
CA LEU A 235 11.70 5.25 -3.11
C LEU A 235 12.59 6.48 -3.27
N VAL A 236 13.85 6.40 -2.85
CA VAL A 236 14.82 7.48 -2.96
C VAL A 236 15.01 7.93 -4.41
N ALA A 237 15.12 7.00 -5.36
CA ALA A 237 15.18 7.34 -6.79
C ALA A 237 13.92 8.12 -7.22
N GLY A 238 12.73 7.70 -6.78
CA GLY A 238 11.49 8.44 -7.02
C GLY A 238 11.47 9.83 -6.39
N ILE A 239 12.04 10.00 -5.19
CA ILE A 239 12.19 11.32 -4.54
C ILE A 239 13.07 12.22 -5.41
N GLU A 240 14.21 11.71 -5.88
CA GLU A 240 15.14 12.46 -6.74
C GLU A 240 14.49 12.86 -8.08
N GLU A 241 13.66 12.00 -8.67
CA GLU A 241 12.86 12.34 -9.85
C GLU A 241 11.90 13.51 -9.59
N LYS A 242 11.17 13.48 -8.46
CA LYS A 242 10.27 14.59 -8.07
C LYS A 242 11.05 15.88 -7.81
N VAL A 243 12.21 15.79 -7.13
CA VAL A 243 13.09 16.94 -6.90
C VAL A 243 13.56 17.52 -8.23
N SER A 244 14.02 16.67 -9.15
CA SER A 244 14.47 17.09 -10.49
C SER A 244 13.35 17.80 -11.27
N LYS A 245 12.10 17.31 -11.16
CA LYS A 245 10.92 17.90 -11.80
C LYS A 245 10.62 19.31 -11.28
N TYR A 246 10.67 19.52 -9.96
CA TYR A 246 10.19 20.76 -9.33
C TYR A 246 11.30 21.73 -8.89
N ARG A 247 12.59 21.37 -8.99
CA ARG A 247 13.70 22.23 -8.52
C ARG A 247 13.66 23.64 -9.09
N THR A 248 13.44 23.80 -10.39
CA THR A 248 13.43 25.12 -11.05
C THR A 248 12.28 25.97 -10.52
N LEU A 249 11.10 25.39 -10.35
CA LEU A 249 9.96 26.08 -9.76
C LEU A 249 10.25 26.52 -8.32
N ALA A 250 10.81 25.63 -7.50
CA ALA A 250 11.13 25.92 -6.10
C ALA A 250 12.19 27.04 -5.99
N GLU A 251 13.22 27.01 -6.85
CA GLU A 251 14.28 28.03 -6.90
C GLU A 251 13.73 29.39 -7.35
N GLU A 252 12.96 29.45 -8.44
CA GLU A 252 12.38 30.69 -8.96
C GLU A 252 11.36 31.31 -8.01
N ALA A 253 10.56 30.49 -7.32
CA ALA A 253 9.59 30.94 -6.33
C ALA A 253 10.24 31.27 -4.96
N GLY A 254 11.50 30.87 -4.74
CA GLY A 254 12.17 30.99 -3.46
C GLY A 254 11.51 30.18 -2.34
N LEU A 255 10.88 29.05 -2.69
CA LEU A 255 10.12 28.20 -1.76
C LEU A 255 10.85 26.89 -1.45
N PRO A 256 10.73 26.37 -0.22
CA PRO A 256 11.21 25.03 0.10
C PRO A 256 10.36 23.98 -0.64
N LEU A 257 11.04 22.98 -1.19
CA LEU A 257 10.41 21.79 -1.77
C LEU A 257 10.40 20.66 -0.74
N ILE A 258 9.23 20.08 -0.51
CA ILE A 258 9.02 18.91 0.35
C ILE A 258 8.53 17.75 -0.52
N VAL A 259 9.03 16.54 -0.27
CA VAL A 259 8.41 15.33 -0.81
C VAL A 259 7.70 14.59 0.32
N ALA A 260 6.39 14.46 0.21
CA ALA A 260 5.59 13.61 1.09
C ALA A 260 5.61 12.18 0.54
N ALA A 261 6.30 11.29 1.22
CA ALA A 261 6.58 9.94 0.76
C ALA A 261 5.81 8.92 1.59
N GLY A 262 5.15 7.96 0.93
CA GLY A 262 4.57 6.79 1.57
C GLY A 262 4.80 5.55 0.73
N ALA A 263 4.38 4.40 1.24
CA ALA A 263 4.50 3.14 0.53
C ALA A 263 3.23 2.31 0.65
N ASP A 264 2.90 1.57 -0.40
CA ASP A 264 1.85 0.56 -0.36
C ASP A 264 2.20 -0.50 0.71
N LYS A 265 1.22 -0.91 1.53
CA LYS A 265 1.36 -1.93 2.58
C LYS A 265 2.05 -3.19 2.11
N PHE A 266 1.83 -3.58 0.86
CA PHE A 266 2.41 -4.80 0.35
C PHE A 266 3.92 -4.72 0.13
N THR A 267 4.51 -3.51 0.06
CA THR A 267 5.96 -3.34 -0.18
C THR A 267 6.81 -3.67 1.04
N GLY A 268 6.20 -3.71 2.23
CA GLY A 268 6.91 -3.87 3.50
C GLY A 268 7.78 -2.68 3.89
N LEU A 269 7.78 -1.61 3.08
CA LEU A 269 8.62 -0.44 3.26
C LEU A 269 8.02 0.50 4.32
N GLY A 270 8.75 0.66 5.42
CA GLY A 270 8.48 1.61 6.49
C GLY A 270 9.49 2.77 6.51
N ILE A 271 9.30 3.67 7.47
CA ILE A 271 10.21 4.81 7.68
C ILE A 271 11.61 4.35 8.10
N GLU A 272 11.70 3.21 8.77
CA GLU A 272 12.94 2.66 9.30
C GLU A 272 13.95 2.41 8.18
N GLN A 273 13.51 1.89 7.02
CA GLN A 273 14.40 1.67 5.89
C GLN A 273 14.92 2.99 5.30
N LEU A 274 14.11 4.05 5.31
CA LEU A 274 14.57 5.38 4.92
C LEU A 274 15.59 5.93 5.91
N ASP A 275 15.34 5.79 7.21
CA ASP A 275 16.24 6.23 8.27
C ASP A 275 17.59 5.49 8.23
N CYS A 276 17.57 4.18 7.92
CA CYS A 276 18.79 3.41 7.72
C CYS A 276 19.63 3.97 6.55
N LEU A 277 19.00 4.34 5.42
CA LEU A 277 19.71 4.95 4.29
C LEU A 277 20.27 6.35 4.64
N LEU A 278 19.50 7.16 5.34
CA LEU A 278 19.92 8.52 5.74
C LEU A 278 21.10 8.48 6.72
N ASN A 279 21.07 7.55 7.68
CA ASN A 279 22.11 7.40 8.70
C ASN A 279 23.28 6.53 8.25
N GLY A 280 23.17 5.87 7.09
CA GLY A 280 24.14 4.89 6.61
C GLY A 280 24.30 3.70 7.55
N THR A 281 23.21 3.27 8.18
CA THR A 281 23.17 2.12 9.09
C THR A 281 23.08 0.82 8.28
N PRO A 282 23.99 -0.15 8.47
CA PRO A 282 23.93 -1.44 7.78
C PRO A 282 22.72 -2.24 8.28
N THR A 283 21.63 -2.25 7.52
CA THR A 283 20.39 -2.96 7.86
C THR A 283 19.92 -3.79 6.67
N VAL A 284 19.48 -5.00 6.97
CA VAL A 284 18.78 -5.87 6.02
C VAL A 284 17.39 -6.15 6.58
N THR A 285 16.37 -5.67 5.88
CA THR A 285 14.99 -6.03 6.16
C THR A 285 14.56 -7.06 5.12
N VAL A 286 14.14 -8.24 5.59
CA VAL A 286 13.60 -9.30 4.73
C VAL A 286 12.14 -9.49 5.09
N GLN A 287 11.27 -9.42 4.09
CA GLN A 287 9.88 -9.82 4.20
C GLN A 287 9.73 -11.25 3.67
N PHE A 288 8.98 -12.07 4.40
CA PHE A 288 8.58 -13.40 3.96
C PHE A 288 7.26 -13.77 4.63
N ASP A 289 6.41 -14.47 3.89
CA ASP A 289 5.21 -15.13 4.40
C ASP A 289 5.46 -16.62 4.53
N TYR A 290 4.60 -17.31 5.29
CA TYR A 290 4.73 -18.75 5.50
C TYR A 290 4.69 -19.57 4.20
N GLY A 291 3.95 -19.09 3.18
CA GLY A 291 3.87 -19.74 1.87
C GLY A 291 5.08 -19.51 0.97
N ASP A 292 6.05 -18.69 1.39
CA ASP A 292 7.23 -18.40 0.58
C ASP A 292 8.26 -19.53 0.66
N THR A 293 8.63 -20.04 -0.51
CA THR A 293 9.64 -21.09 -0.66
C THR A 293 10.91 -20.61 -1.36
N TYR A 294 10.90 -19.36 -1.83
CA TYR A 294 11.96 -18.75 -2.63
C TYR A 294 12.10 -17.27 -2.26
N ILE A 295 13.34 -16.79 -2.17
CA ILE A 295 13.66 -15.38 -1.95
C ILE A 295 14.04 -14.78 -3.30
N HIS A 296 13.22 -13.86 -3.80
CA HIS A 296 13.33 -13.28 -5.14
C HIS A 296 14.64 -12.52 -5.39
N ASN A 297 15.15 -11.87 -4.36
CA ASN A 297 16.32 -11.00 -4.46
C ASN A 297 17.33 -11.38 -3.38
N PRO A 298 18.24 -12.34 -3.61
CA PRO A 298 19.38 -12.54 -2.72
C PRO A 298 20.22 -11.25 -2.69
N ILE A 299 20.59 -10.78 -1.49
CA ILE A 299 21.47 -9.61 -1.36
C ILE A 299 22.91 -10.05 -1.17
N GLU A 300 23.82 -9.33 -1.79
CA GLU A 300 25.14 -9.10 -1.23
C GLU A 300 25.05 -8.12 -0.07
N PHE A 301 25.05 -8.63 1.16
CA PHE A 301 25.14 -7.78 2.34
C PHE A 301 26.56 -7.22 2.47
N GLN A 302 26.69 -5.90 2.39
CA GLN A 302 27.96 -5.18 2.53
C GLN A 302 27.99 -4.43 3.86
N PRO A 303 28.31 -5.09 5.00
CA PRO A 303 28.31 -4.44 6.31
C PRO A 303 29.29 -3.27 6.39
N ASP A 304 30.41 -3.37 5.67
CA ASP A 304 31.49 -2.38 5.70
C ASP A 304 31.23 -1.17 4.78
N ASN A 305 30.25 -1.28 3.88
CA ASN A 305 29.87 -0.22 2.96
C ASN A 305 28.35 -0.16 2.79
N PRO A 306 27.60 0.15 3.87
CA PRO A 306 26.16 0.18 3.80
C PRO A 306 25.68 1.24 2.81
N PRO A 307 24.60 0.99 2.05
CA PRO A 307 24.00 2.00 1.19
C PRO A 307 23.68 3.27 1.98
N ARG A 308 24.01 4.42 1.41
CA ARG A 308 23.75 5.73 2.00
C ARG A 308 23.03 6.60 0.99
N TRP A 309 22.11 7.42 1.48
CA TRP A 309 21.51 8.48 0.70
C TRP A 309 21.67 9.81 1.42
N ALA A 310 22.16 10.80 0.69
CA ALA A 310 22.15 12.18 1.14
C ALA A 310 21.06 12.92 0.38
N MET A 311 20.12 13.52 1.10
CA MET A 311 19.07 14.34 0.48
C MET A 311 19.70 15.43 -0.40
N PRO A 312 19.25 15.60 -1.66
CA PRO A 312 19.76 16.66 -2.54
C PRO A 312 19.48 18.03 -1.92
N SER A 313 20.37 19.00 -2.15
CA SER A 313 20.31 20.34 -1.53
C SER A 313 19.05 21.13 -1.88
N GLU A 314 18.38 20.74 -2.96
CA GLU A 314 17.15 21.30 -3.50
C GLU A 314 15.91 20.80 -2.73
N LEU A 315 16.05 19.71 -1.96
CA LEU A 315 14.99 19.14 -1.13
C LEU A 315 15.10 19.67 0.29
N ALA A 316 14.03 20.26 0.83
CA ALA A 316 13.99 20.76 2.19
C ALA A 316 13.82 19.64 3.24
N GLY A 317 13.19 18.52 2.84
CA GLY A 317 13.09 17.31 3.64
C GLY A 317 11.99 16.38 3.12
N VAL A 318 11.82 15.26 3.82
CA VAL A 318 10.84 14.23 3.50
C VAL A 318 9.79 14.17 4.61
N LEU A 319 8.52 14.24 4.22
CA LEU A 319 7.39 13.94 5.12
C LEU A 319 6.97 12.49 4.87
N TRP A 320 7.36 11.57 5.73
CA TRP A 320 6.92 10.19 5.63
C TRP A 320 5.46 10.07 6.06
N VAL A 321 4.61 9.43 5.25
CA VAL A 321 3.20 9.16 5.54
C VAL A 321 3.04 7.65 5.72
N ASP A 322 2.60 7.26 6.91
CA ASP A 322 2.32 5.86 7.22
C ASP A 322 1.10 5.37 6.43
N ASN A 323 1.02 4.06 6.18
CA ASN A 323 -0.05 3.43 5.41
C ASN A 323 -1.11 2.75 6.29
N ASP A 324 -0.94 2.76 7.62
CA ASP A 324 -1.94 2.29 8.57
C ASP A 324 -2.95 3.37 8.95
N PHE A 325 -4.23 2.99 9.05
CA PHE A 325 -5.30 3.89 9.50
C PHE A 325 -5.46 3.79 11.03
N PRO A 326 -5.53 4.90 11.78
CA PRO A 326 -5.46 6.28 11.32
C PRO A 326 -4.05 6.67 10.83
N PHE A 327 -3.99 7.39 9.72
CA PHE A 327 -2.72 7.76 9.08
C PHE A 327 -1.92 8.72 9.95
N THR A 328 -0.63 8.44 10.08
CA THR A 328 0.33 9.30 10.78
C THR A 328 1.39 9.79 9.81
N ALA A 329 2.10 10.85 10.19
CA ALA A 329 3.20 11.36 9.38
C ALA A 329 4.39 11.76 10.25
N MET A 330 5.59 11.67 9.67
CA MET A 330 6.85 11.91 10.36
C MET A 330 7.80 12.72 9.47
N TRP A 331 8.35 13.80 10.01
CA TRP A 331 9.25 14.69 9.28
C TRP A 331 10.72 14.26 9.38
N ARG A 332 11.45 14.37 8.27
CA ARG A 332 12.91 14.22 8.18
C ARG A 332 13.49 15.45 7.47
N ALA A 333 14.08 16.35 8.25
CA ALA A 333 14.67 17.58 7.74
C ALA A 333 15.95 17.31 6.94
N ASN A 334 16.15 18.05 5.84
CA ASN A 334 17.43 18.12 5.18
C ASN A 334 18.26 19.28 5.76
N ALA A 335 19.28 18.96 6.57
CA ALA A 335 20.18 19.96 7.14
C ALA A 335 21.02 20.72 6.09
N ARG A 336 21.08 20.23 4.84
CA ARG A 336 21.83 20.83 3.72
C ARG A 336 20.92 21.50 2.69
N ALA A 337 19.65 21.70 3.02
CA ALA A 337 18.71 22.37 2.13
C ALA A 337 19.14 23.81 1.84
N ARG A 338 19.14 24.21 0.55
CA ARG A 338 19.37 25.60 0.13
C ARG A 338 18.25 26.51 0.66
N THR A 339 17.02 26.00 0.60
CA THR A 339 15.83 26.67 1.12
C THR A 339 15.22 25.77 2.20
N PRO A 340 15.57 25.96 3.48
CA PRO A 340 14.99 25.16 4.55
C PRO A 340 13.51 25.50 4.75
N VAL A 341 12.76 24.55 5.29
CA VAL A 341 11.37 24.81 5.69
C VAL A 341 11.31 25.84 6.83
N PRO A 342 10.34 26.77 6.82
CA PRO A 342 10.02 27.62 7.96
C PRO A 342 9.85 26.82 9.26
N GLN A 343 10.20 27.40 10.42
CA GLN A 343 10.09 26.71 11.72
C GLN A 343 8.66 26.26 12.05
N GLN A 344 7.65 26.96 11.52
CA GLN A 344 6.24 26.59 11.60
C GLN A 344 5.95 25.22 10.96
N LEU A 345 6.77 24.84 9.98
CA LEU A 345 6.74 23.55 9.27
C LEU A 345 7.69 22.52 9.86
N THR A 346 8.27 22.71 11.05
CA THR A 346 9.12 21.69 11.70
C THR A 346 8.62 21.26 13.07
N ALA A 347 7.70 22.01 13.68
CA ALA A 347 7.27 21.82 15.06
C ALA A 347 6.17 20.74 15.27
N THR A 348 5.51 20.25 14.20
CA THR A 348 4.17 19.65 14.36
C THR A 348 3.92 18.34 13.58
N TRP A 349 4.94 17.54 13.30
CA TRP A 349 4.77 16.27 12.54
C TRP A 349 4.79 15.03 13.42
N LYS A 350 4.14 15.07 14.58
CA LYS A 350 3.92 13.87 15.40
C LYS A 350 2.44 13.73 15.67
N ARG A 351 1.85 12.66 15.16
CA ARG A 351 0.72 11.99 15.81
C ARG A 351 1.03 10.52 15.92
#